data_AF-A0AAU7C6F7-F1
#
_entry.id   AF-A0AAU7C6F7-F1
#
_cell.length_a   1.000
_cell.length_b   1.000
_cell.length_c   1.000
_cell.angle_alpha   90.00
_cell.angle_beta   90.00
_cell.angle_gamma   90.00
#
_symmetry.space_group_name_H-M   'P 1'
#
loop_
_entity.id
_entity.type
_entity.pdbx_description
1 polymer ?
#
loop_
_entity_poly.entity_id
_entity_poly.type
_entity_poly.pdbx_seq_one_letter_code
_entity_poly.pdbx_strand_id
1 'polypeptide(L)'
;MAIFGDQLHLAHRALGEAAAAALAVTDPTVHDLRLIAIINGLNNLSEALLRDGKADLSIPDYNEPLSALPKSPEVDRETLISRAELEWSRAAFLASRINNPTYHTEMLYRVVESQSFGSQTIVNEFPHLESKDDKTAPSNPSQIHPLDARADKLLLKSSETAKLINRPVWRDRALVAAATAAAHSKQYARGLQIAQMIPQPEVRSDALVKIAEAQARGDDPDGATATYHEAAVAVASIPLDDPRAILAGVLIDNLISVGRFEDARRLIVLYPDESRRLTALGAIAESQGFRGASESAIEWITKEIPKEHQPVLYRKLRFGMLAAIEQNRSRDMSSRDR
;
A
#
# COMPACT_ATOMS: atom_id res chain seq x y z
N MET A 1 30.69 -4.89 11.38
CA MET A 1 29.72 -3.91 10.85
C MET A 1 30.33 -2.54 10.56
N ALA A 2 31.41 -2.10 11.24
CA ALA A 2 32.04 -0.78 11.00
C ALA A 2 32.41 -0.48 9.53
N ILE A 3 32.82 -1.50 8.75
CA ILE A 3 33.20 -1.32 7.33
C ILE A 3 32.01 -0.88 6.45
N PHE A 4 30.79 -1.32 6.75
CA PHE A 4 29.61 -0.98 5.95
C PHE A 4 29.10 0.44 6.24
N GLY A 5 29.10 0.87 7.50
CA GLY A 5 28.72 2.26 7.86
C GLY A 5 29.63 3.30 7.20
N ASP A 6 30.94 3.05 7.18
CA ASP A 6 31.91 3.92 6.50
C ASP A 6 31.69 3.96 4.98
N GLN A 7 31.30 2.84 4.37
CA GLN A 7 30.97 2.79 2.94
C GLN A 7 29.69 3.57 2.60
N LEU A 8 28.65 3.50 3.44
CA LEU A 8 27.42 4.27 3.24
C LEU A 8 27.66 5.78 3.42
N HIS A 9 28.51 6.17 4.37
CA HIS A 9 28.94 7.55 4.53
C HIS A 9 29.71 8.05 3.30
N LEU A 10 30.66 7.26 2.79
CA LEU A 10 31.41 7.59 1.59
C LEU A 10 30.47 7.71 0.36
N ALA A 11 29.53 6.79 0.21
CA ALA A 11 28.54 6.81 -0.87
C ALA A 11 27.67 8.08 -0.82
N HIS A 12 27.19 8.46 0.36
CA HIS A 12 26.44 9.70 0.57
C HIS A 12 27.21 10.94 0.07
N ARG A 13 28.49 11.05 0.44
CA ARG A 13 29.34 12.17 0.01
C ARG A 13 29.59 12.13 -1.48
N ALA A 14 29.98 10.98 -2.02
CA ALA A 14 30.28 10.80 -3.44
C ALA A 14 29.06 11.11 -4.33
N LEU A 15 27.86 10.66 -3.94
CA LEU A 15 26.63 10.97 -4.68
C LEU A 15 26.26 12.45 -4.58
N GLY A 16 26.51 13.10 -3.43
CA GLY A 16 26.32 14.54 -3.28
C GLY A 16 27.23 15.36 -4.20
N GLU A 17 28.52 15.02 -4.26
CA GLU A 17 29.49 15.66 -5.15
C GLU A 17 29.16 15.36 -6.63
N ALA A 18 28.80 14.13 -6.96
CA ALA A 18 28.37 13.75 -8.31
C ALA A 18 27.11 14.50 -8.75
N ALA A 19 26.13 14.70 -7.86
CA ALA A 19 24.92 15.48 -8.12
C ALA A 19 25.26 16.93 -8.49
N ALA A 20 26.13 17.58 -7.72
CA ALA A 20 26.57 18.95 -8.01
C ALA A 20 27.30 19.03 -9.36
N ALA A 21 28.17 18.06 -9.65
CA ALA A 21 28.90 18.01 -10.92
C ALA A 21 27.97 17.74 -12.11
N ALA A 22 26.96 16.88 -11.96
CA ALA A 22 26.01 16.56 -13.02
C ALA A 22 25.16 17.77 -13.44
N LEU A 23 24.75 18.61 -12.47
CA LEU A 23 23.99 19.84 -12.74
C LEU A 23 24.77 20.89 -13.52
N ALA A 24 26.11 20.82 -13.52
CA ALA A 24 26.97 21.73 -14.28
C ALA A 24 27.23 21.25 -15.72
N VAL A 25 26.73 20.07 -16.11
CA VAL A 25 26.93 19.51 -17.45
C VAL A 25 26.10 20.29 -18.47
N THR A 26 26.75 20.77 -19.52
CA THR A 26 26.12 21.58 -20.58
C THR A 26 25.46 20.74 -21.67
N ASP A 27 25.99 19.55 -21.96
CA ASP A 27 25.38 18.62 -22.93
C ASP A 27 24.08 18.04 -22.35
N PRO A 28 22.90 18.29 -22.97
CA PRO A 28 21.61 17.88 -22.40
C PRO A 28 21.45 16.36 -22.24
N THR A 29 22.03 15.57 -23.14
CA THR A 29 21.89 14.11 -23.13
C THR A 29 22.76 13.53 -22.03
N VAL A 30 24.02 13.96 -21.95
CA VAL A 30 24.95 13.53 -20.90
C VAL A 30 24.48 14.01 -19.53
N HIS A 31 23.93 15.23 -19.45
CA HIS A 31 23.30 15.77 -18.25
C HIS A 31 22.20 14.84 -17.74
N ASP A 32 21.19 14.55 -18.57
CA ASP A 32 20.05 13.74 -18.16
C ASP A 32 20.45 12.31 -17.79
N LEU A 33 21.34 11.68 -18.57
CA LEU A 33 21.85 10.33 -18.27
C LEU A 33 22.61 10.27 -16.93
N ARG A 34 23.41 11.29 -16.61
CA ARG A 34 24.09 11.38 -15.31
C ARG A 34 23.10 11.57 -14.18
N LEU A 35 22.10 12.44 -14.35
CA LEU A 35 21.06 12.63 -13.34
C LEU A 35 20.30 11.33 -13.08
N ILE A 36 19.90 10.59 -14.11
CA ILE A 36 19.21 9.29 -13.98
C ILE A 36 20.07 8.32 -13.16
N ALA A 37 21.36 8.19 -13.48
CA ALA A 37 22.27 7.30 -12.76
C ALA A 37 22.39 7.69 -11.28
N ILE A 38 22.51 8.99 -10.99
CA ILE A 38 22.62 9.50 -9.63
C ILE A 38 21.31 9.31 -8.86
N ILE A 39 20.15 9.58 -9.47
CA ILE A 39 18.82 9.36 -8.85
C ILE A 39 18.64 7.90 -8.45
N ASN A 40 19.00 6.95 -9.32
CA ASN A 40 18.96 5.54 -8.99
C ASN A 40 19.92 5.19 -7.83
N GLY A 41 21.12 5.77 -7.82
CA GLY A 41 22.08 5.62 -6.73
C GLY A 41 21.54 6.17 -5.40
N LEU A 42 20.87 7.31 -5.41
CA LEU A 42 20.27 7.95 -4.22
C LEU A 42 19.11 7.11 -3.66
N ASN A 43 18.24 6.57 -4.51
CA ASN A 43 17.15 5.69 -4.09
C ASN A 43 17.71 4.40 -3.45
N ASN A 44 18.69 3.77 -4.11
CA ASN A 44 19.35 2.57 -3.58
C ASN A 44 20.08 2.84 -2.25
N LEU A 45 20.75 3.99 -2.13
CA LEU A 45 21.41 4.41 -0.89
C LEU A 45 20.39 4.60 0.24
N SER A 46 19.24 5.22 -0.06
CA SER A 46 18.17 5.44 0.93
C SER A 46 17.64 4.10 1.47
N GLU A 47 17.39 3.13 0.59
CA GLU A 47 16.99 1.78 0.99
C GLU A 47 18.10 1.05 1.78
N ALA A 48 19.36 1.19 1.38
CA ALA A 48 20.49 0.60 2.09
C ALA A 48 20.64 1.18 3.51
N LEU A 49 20.46 2.49 3.67
CA LEU A 49 20.47 3.16 4.98
C LEU A 49 19.36 2.63 5.90
N LEU A 50 18.15 2.40 5.37
CA LEU A 50 17.08 1.79 6.15
C LEU A 50 17.38 0.33 6.52
N ARG A 51 17.96 -0.45 5.59
CA ARG A 51 18.35 -1.85 5.87
C ARG A 51 19.45 -1.94 6.93
N ASP A 52 20.43 -1.05 6.91
CA ASP A 52 21.51 -0.99 7.91
C ASP A 52 20.94 -0.64 9.29
N GLY A 53 20.04 0.35 9.36
CA GLY A 53 19.34 0.70 10.60
C GLY A 53 18.45 -0.42 11.17
N LYS A 54 18.02 -1.38 10.33
CA LYS A 54 17.32 -2.58 10.77
C LYS A 54 18.26 -3.65 11.31
N ALA A 55 19.41 -3.87 10.67
CA ALA A 55 20.35 -4.93 11.06
C ALA A 55 20.79 -4.78 12.52
N ASP A 56 20.89 -3.54 13.00
CA ASP A 56 21.19 -3.20 14.40
C ASP A 56 20.14 -3.77 15.39
N LEU A 57 18.87 -3.90 14.99
CA LEU A 57 17.79 -4.47 15.83
C LEU A 57 17.87 -5.99 16.00
N SER A 58 18.64 -6.68 15.15
CA SER A 58 18.65 -8.15 15.07
C SER A 58 19.76 -8.81 15.88
N ILE A 59 20.64 -8.04 16.52
CA ILE A 59 21.69 -8.56 17.40
C ILE A 59 21.09 -8.65 18.80
N PRO A 60 20.83 -9.86 19.35
CA PRO A 60 20.40 -9.98 20.74
C PRO A 60 21.52 -9.45 21.64
N ASP A 61 21.16 -8.65 22.64
CA ASP A 61 22.02 -8.35 23.80
C ASP A 61 22.34 -9.67 24.52
N TYR A 62 23.26 -10.45 23.98
CA TYR A 62 23.90 -11.51 24.72
C TYR A 62 24.77 -10.82 25.78
N ASN A 63 24.38 -11.01 27.04
CA ASN A 63 25.18 -10.71 28.22
C ASN A 63 26.50 -11.52 28.20
N GLU A 64 27.41 -11.20 27.29
CA GLU A 64 28.81 -11.60 27.40
C GLU A 64 29.54 -10.60 28.30
N PRO A 65 30.38 -11.09 29.24
CA PRO A 65 31.14 -10.22 30.13
C PRO A 65 32.13 -9.39 29.29
N LEU A 66 31.87 -8.08 29.23
CA LEU A 66 32.80 -6.99 28.86
C LEU A 66 33.98 -7.41 27.98
N SER A 67 33.72 -7.69 26.71
CA SER A 67 34.78 -7.66 25.70
C SER A 67 35.33 -6.22 25.61
N ALA A 68 36.64 -6.08 25.77
CA ALA A 68 37.38 -4.81 25.79
C ALA A 68 37.53 -4.15 24.40
N LEU A 69 36.68 -4.51 23.44
CA LEU A 69 36.62 -3.83 22.15
C LEU A 69 35.67 -2.63 22.26
N PRO A 70 36.06 -1.44 21.75
CA PRO A 70 35.14 -0.31 21.71
C PRO A 70 33.89 -0.76 20.96
N LYS A 71 32.71 -0.64 21.59
CA LYS A 71 31.45 -0.71 20.87
C LYS A 71 31.59 0.24 19.69
N SER A 72 31.43 -0.27 18.46
CA SER A 72 31.36 0.62 17.29
C SER A 72 30.32 1.70 17.61
N PRO A 73 30.57 2.98 17.29
CA PRO A 73 29.62 4.03 17.62
C PRO A 73 28.26 3.58 17.10
N GLU A 74 27.33 3.39 18.02
CA GLU A 74 25.95 2.98 17.76
C GLU A 74 25.44 4.00 16.73
N VAL A 75 25.34 3.59 15.46
CA VAL A 75 24.96 4.51 14.40
C VAL A 75 23.51 4.82 14.66
N ASP A 76 23.26 6.00 15.21
CA ASP A 76 21.94 6.42 15.64
C ASP A 76 20.93 6.24 14.48
N ARG A 77 19.94 5.37 14.74
CA ARG A 77 18.85 5.03 13.82
C ARG A 77 18.16 6.28 13.29
N GLU A 78 17.97 7.28 14.13
CA GLU A 78 17.34 8.52 13.71
C GLU A 78 18.20 9.26 12.68
N THR A 79 19.51 9.19 12.81
CA THR A 79 20.48 9.72 11.87
C THR A 79 20.43 8.98 10.52
N LEU A 80 20.32 7.64 10.51
CA LEU A 80 20.18 6.87 9.27
C LEU A 80 18.88 7.18 8.52
N ILE A 81 17.76 7.23 9.23
CA ILE A 81 16.46 7.61 8.64
C ILE A 81 16.52 9.06 8.12
N SER A 82 17.16 9.98 8.86
CA SER A 82 17.31 11.38 8.42
C SER A 82 18.15 11.50 7.16
N ARG A 83 19.17 10.65 7.04
CA ARG A 83 20.00 10.60 5.84
C ARG A 83 19.25 10.02 4.65
N ALA A 84 18.47 8.96 4.85
CA ALA A 84 17.60 8.42 3.79
C ALA A 84 16.58 9.48 3.30
N GLU A 85 15.94 10.20 4.22
CA GLU A 85 15.05 11.32 3.90
C GLU A 85 15.72 12.42 3.08
N LEU A 86 16.98 12.74 3.40
CA LEU A 86 17.77 13.71 2.66
C LEU A 86 18.06 13.22 1.24
N GLU A 87 18.47 11.97 1.07
CA GLU A 87 18.79 11.40 -0.24
C GLU A 87 17.57 11.31 -1.14
N TRP A 88 16.39 10.93 -0.63
CA TRP A 88 15.16 11.00 -1.41
C TRP A 88 14.78 12.43 -1.79
N SER A 89 15.00 13.41 -0.90
CA SER A 89 14.72 14.82 -1.21
C SER A 89 15.66 15.33 -2.31
N ARG A 90 16.93 14.90 -2.29
CA ARG A 90 17.90 15.17 -3.35
C ARG A 90 17.51 14.48 -4.65
N ALA A 91 17.07 13.22 -4.61
CA ALA A 91 16.62 12.49 -5.78
C ALA A 91 15.42 13.16 -6.46
N ALA A 92 14.42 13.61 -5.67
CA ALA A 92 13.28 14.38 -6.17
C ALA A 92 13.72 15.68 -6.85
N PHE A 93 14.64 16.41 -6.21
CA PHE A 93 15.20 17.64 -6.77
C PHE A 93 15.90 17.36 -8.11
N LEU A 94 16.77 16.36 -8.20
CA LEU A 94 17.47 16.03 -9.44
C LEU A 94 16.51 15.55 -10.53
N ALA A 95 15.48 14.76 -10.19
CA ALA A 95 14.45 14.34 -11.13
C ALA A 95 13.75 15.55 -11.77
N SER A 96 13.47 16.60 -10.98
CA SER A 96 12.88 17.86 -11.47
C SER A 96 13.80 18.69 -12.39
N ARG A 97 15.09 18.33 -12.49
CA ARG A 97 16.07 19.00 -13.37
C ARG A 97 16.29 18.28 -14.69
N ILE A 98 15.73 17.09 -14.88
CA ILE A 98 15.85 16.35 -16.13
C ILE A 98 15.11 17.09 -17.25
N ASN A 99 15.78 17.31 -18.37
CA ASN A 99 15.22 18.06 -19.50
C ASN A 99 14.28 17.19 -20.35
N ASN A 100 14.64 15.93 -20.59
CA ASN A 100 13.85 15.00 -21.37
C ASN A 100 12.52 14.68 -20.65
N PRO A 101 11.35 15.00 -21.23
CA PRO A 101 10.07 14.83 -20.55
C PRO A 101 9.72 13.38 -20.18
N THR A 102 10.21 12.41 -20.95
CA THR A 102 9.98 10.99 -20.68
C THR A 102 10.80 10.54 -19.48
N TYR A 103 12.10 10.84 -19.46
CA TYR A 103 12.96 10.52 -18.31
C TYR A 103 12.57 11.29 -17.05
N HIS A 104 12.19 12.55 -17.19
CA HIS A 104 11.68 13.36 -16.08
C HIS A 104 10.47 12.69 -15.41
N THR A 105 9.49 12.27 -16.21
CA THR A 105 8.31 11.56 -15.73
C THR A 105 8.67 10.24 -15.04
N GLU A 106 9.51 9.44 -15.68
CA GLU A 106 9.91 8.13 -15.13
C GLU A 106 10.69 8.27 -13.81
N MET A 107 11.62 9.22 -13.74
CA MET A 107 12.44 9.40 -12.54
C MET A 107 11.62 9.96 -11.37
N LEU A 108 10.72 10.91 -11.61
CA LEU A 108 9.79 11.36 -10.56
C LEU A 108 8.93 10.20 -10.06
N TYR A 109 8.39 9.37 -10.96
CA TYR A 109 7.62 8.17 -10.58
C TYR A 109 8.44 7.22 -9.69
N ARG A 110 9.69 6.92 -10.06
CA ARG A 110 10.58 6.06 -9.26
C ARG A 110 10.90 6.64 -7.89
N VAL A 111 11.09 7.96 -7.79
CA VAL A 111 11.30 8.64 -6.51
C VAL A 111 10.05 8.53 -5.64
N VAL A 112 8.85 8.69 -6.20
CA VAL A 112 7.59 8.50 -5.45
C VAL A 112 7.47 7.07 -4.94
N GLU A 113 7.74 6.06 -5.76
CA GLU A 113 7.73 4.67 -5.33
C GLU A 113 8.73 4.42 -4.19
N SER A 114 9.97 4.90 -4.33
CA SER A 114 11.02 4.69 -3.31
C SER A 114 10.70 5.40 -1.99
N GLN A 115 10.20 6.65 -2.03
CA GLN A 115 9.76 7.38 -0.83
C GLN A 115 8.59 6.68 -0.14
N SER A 116 7.63 6.19 -0.92
CA SER A 116 6.43 5.53 -0.41
C SER A 116 6.77 4.18 0.23
N PHE A 117 7.66 3.41 -0.40
CA PHE A 117 8.21 2.18 0.16
C PHE A 117 9.02 2.46 1.44
N GLY A 118 9.84 3.52 1.44
CA GLY A 118 10.59 3.95 2.62
C GLY A 118 9.69 4.26 3.81
N SER A 119 8.57 4.97 3.59
CA SER A 119 7.55 5.19 4.62
C SER A 119 7.00 3.88 5.17
N GLN A 120 6.67 2.94 4.28
CA GLN A 120 6.17 1.63 4.68
C GLN A 120 7.20 0.86 5.53
N THR A 121 8.47 0.84 5.13
CA THR A 121 9.56 0.21 5.89
C THR A 121 9.70 0.83 7.27
N ILE A 122 9.66 2.17 7.38
CA ILE A 122 9.79 2.89 8.67
C ILE A 122 8.69 2.52 9.66
N VAL A 123 7.45 2.31 9.21
CA VAL A 123 6.36 1.91 10.10
C VAL A 123 6.43 0.42 10.45
N ASN A 124 6.70 -0.44 9.46
CA ASN A 124 6.52 -1.88 9.63
C ASN A 124 7.74 -2.59 10.23
N GLU A 125 8.95 -2.10 9.99
CA GLU A 125 10.19 -2.85 10.29
C GLU A 125 10.96 -2.30 11.48
N PHE A 126 10.45 -1.22 12.06
CA PHE A 126 11.22 -0.31 12.86
C PHE A 126 10.43 -0.10 14.16
N PRO A 127 10.83 -0.75 15.27
CA PRO A 127 10.01 -0.84 16.47
C PRO A 127 9.76 0.54 17.08
N HIS A 128 8.51 0.72 17.51
CA HIS A 128 8.07 1.76 18.44
C HIS A 128 8.63 1.36 19.80
N LEU A 129 9.69 2.04 20.25
CA LEU A 129 10.28 1.77 21.55
C LEU A 129 9.27 2.23 22.61
N GLU A 130 8.40 1.34 23.06
CA GLU A 130 7.69 1.54 24.33
C GLU A 130 8.75 1.56 25.43
N SER A 131 8.92 2.70 26.10
CA SER A 131 9.81 2.80 27.25
C SER A 131 9.44 1.72 28.26
N LYS A 132 10.37 0.79 28.54
CA LYS A 132 10.20 -0.31 29.49
C LYS A 132 9.81 0.14 30.91
N ASP A 133 9.97 1.43 31.22
CA ASP A 133 9.64 2.04 32.52
C ASP A 133 8.17 2.42 32.67
N ASP A 134 7.36 2.37 31.60
CA ASP A 134 6.02 2.96 31.61
C ASP A 134 4.88 1.92 31.64
N LYS A 135 5.12 0.77 32.28
CA LYS A 135 4.07 -0.24 32.54
C LYS A 135 2.96 0.23 33.50
N THR A 136 3.02 1.47 33.99
CA THR A 136 2.07 2.03 34.96
C THR A 136 1.37 3.30 34.49
N ALA A 137 1.75 3.89 33.36
CA ALA A 137 1.00 5.00 32.77
C ALA A 137 -0.04 4.46 31.78
N PRO A 138 -1.29 4.96 31.81
CA PRO A 138 -2.23 4.68 30.74
C PRO A 138 -1.63 5.22 29.44
N SER A 139 -1.41 4.33 28.47
CA SER A 139 -0.95 4.70 27.13
C SER A 139 -1.89 5.78 26.60
N ASN A 140 -1.39 6.99 26.44
CA ASN A 140 -2.18 8.09 25.90
C ASN A 140 -2.34 7.82 24.39
N PRO A 141 -3.53 7.47 23.88
CA PRO A 141 -3.74 7.09 22.48
C PRO A 141 -3.52 8.24 21.49
N SER A 142 -3.14 9.42 21.97
CA SER A 142 -2.97 10.67 21.24
C SER A 142 -1.51 11.04 20.97
N GLN A 143 -0.53 10.26 21.44
CA GLN A 143 0.88 10.55 21.19
C GLN A 143 1.35 9.80 19.93
N ILE A 144 1.32 10.49 18.79
CA ILE A 144 1.85 9.96 17.52
C ILE A 144 3.33 9.66 17.73
N HIS A 145 3.74 8.41 17.47
CA HIS A 145 5.13 8.03 17.61
C HIS A 145 6.00 8.83 16.63
N PRO A 146 7.19 9.34 17.02
CA PRO A 146 8.01 10.19 16.16
C PRO A 146 8.32 9.58 14.79
N LEU A 147 8.47 8.25 14.71
CA LEU A 147 8.71 7.56 13.44
C LEU A 147 7.48 7.50 12.54
N ASP A 148 6.28 7.40 13.11
CA ASP A 148 5.03 7.45 12.34
C ASP A 148 4.86 8.84 11.73
N ALA A 149 5.18 9.91 12.47
CA ALA A 149 5.18 11.26 11.95
C ALA A 149 6.19 11.46 10.80
N ARG A 150 7.35 10.79 10.87
CA ARG A 150 8.36 10.83 9.78
C ARG A 150 7.91 10.04 8.56
N ALA A 151 7.34 8.85 8.76
CA ALA A 151 6.76 8.05 7.70
C ALA A 151 5.60 8.79 6.99
N ASP A 152 4.75 9.48 7.74
CA ASP A 152 3.68 10.31 7.22
C ASP A 152 4.22 11.48 6.37
N LYS A 153 5.28 12.14 6.87
CA LYS A 153 5.99 13.19 6.13
C LYS A 153 6.59 12.70 4.81
N LEU A 154 7.06 11.44 4.75
CA LEU A 154 7.54 10.84 3.51
C LEU A 154 6.41 10.64 2.49
N LEU A 155 5.24 10.21 2.94
CA LEU A 155 4.06 10.09 2.07
C LEU A 155 3.55 11.46 1.58
N LEU A 156 3.63 12.48 2.43
CA LEU A 156 3.38 13.86 2.02
C LEU A 156 4.33 14.27 0.89
N LYS A 157 5.64 14.13 1.09
CA LYS A 157 6.65 14.43 0.06
C LYS A 157 6.48 13.62 -1.21
N SER A 158 6.07 12.35 -1.10
CA SER A 158 5.83 11.49 -2.26
C SER A 158 4.61 11.98 -3.06
N SER A 159 3.54 12.39 -2.38
CA SER A 159 2.37 13.00 -3.03
C SER A 159 2.68 14.35 -3.69
N GLU A 160 3.56 15.16 -3.09
CA GLU A 160 4.06 16.42 -3.66
C GLU A 160 4.94 16.16 -4.89
N THR A 161 5.83 15.17 -4.82
CA THR A 161 6.69 14.76 -5.95
C THR A 161 5.84 14.22 -7.10
N ALA A 162 4.78 13.45 -6.80
CA ALA A 162 3.86 12.96 -7.81
C ALA A 162 3.20 14.12 -8.57
N LYS A 163 2.81 15.21 -7.89
CA LYS A 163 2.23 16.41 -8.54
C LYS A 163 3.15 17.08 -9.57
N LEU A 164 4.46 16.87 -9.49
CA LEU A 164 5.43 17.36 -10.47
C LEU A 164 5.41 16.58 -11.79
N ILE A 165 4.71 15.43 -11.85
CA ILE A 165 4.59 14.62 -13.06
C ILE A 165 3.57 15.25 -14.01
N ASN A 166 4.06 15.75 -15.15
CA ASN A 166 3.23 16.42 -16.16
C ASN A 166 2.27 15.48 -16.90
N ARG A 167 2.60 14.18 -17.00
CA ARG A 167 1.76 13.20 -17.71
C ARG A 167 0.70 12.64 -16.75
N PRO A 168 -0.60 12.93 -16.96
CA PRO A 168 -1.65 12.58 -15.98
C PRO A 168 -1.68 11.10 -15.60
N VAL A 169 -1.57 10.19 -16.59
CA VAL A 169 -1.56 8.74 -16.35
C VAL A 169 -0.42 8.31 -15.41
N TRP A 170 0.76 8.92 -15.54
CA TRP A 170 1.91 8.62 -14.68
C TRP A 170 1.79 9.25 -13.30
N ARG A 171 1.27 10.48 -13.23
CA ARG A 171 0.96 11.15 -11.95
C ARG A 171 -0.04 10.34 -11.14
N ASP A 172 -1.14 9.96 -11.75
CA ASP A 172 -2.24 9.27 -11.08
C ASP A 172 -1.76 7.87 -10.63
N ARG A 173 -0.95 7.18 -11.44
CA ARG A 173 -0.28 5.94 -11.04
C ARG A 173 0.69 6.12 -9.87
N ALA A 174 1.47 7.21 -9.85
CA ALA A 174 2.35 7.53 -8.72
C ALA A 174 1.56 7.75 -7.42
N LEU A 175 0.41 8.43 -7.50
CA LEU A 175 -0.48 8.63 -6.37
C LEU A 175 -1.11 7.32 -5.88
N VAL A 176 -1.51 6.42 -6.79
CA VAL A 176 -1.96 5.06 -6.43
C VAL A 176 -0.86 4.31 -5.67
N ALA A 177 0.38 4.37 -6.15
CA ALA A 177 1.50 3.71 -5.49
C ALA A 177 1.72 4.23 -4.06
N ALA A 178 1.69 5.56 -3.88
CA ALA A 178 1.81 6.20 -2.58
C ALA A 178 0.65 5.85 -1.63
N ALA A 179 -0.59 5.89 -2.13
CA ALA A 179 -1.78 5.50 -1.37
C ALA A 179 -1.75 4.02 -0.95
N THR A 180 -1.26 3.14 -1.83
CA THR A 180 -1.13 1.70 -1.55
C THR A 180 -0.07 1.45 -0.47
N ALA A 181 1.08 2.13 -0.54
CA ALA A 181 2.11 2.02 0.50
C ALA A 181 1.62 2.53 1.86
N ALA A 182 0.85 3.63 1.86
CA ALA A 182 0.17 4.13 3.06
C ALA A 182 -0.78 3.07 3.66
N ALA A 183 -1.57 2.41 2.81
CA ALA A 183 -2.47 1.34 3.23
C ALA A 183 -1.72 0.15 3.86
N HIS A 184 -0.62 -0.29 3.24
CA HIS A 184 0.21 -1.39 3.74
C HIS A 184 0.98 -1.07 5.03
N SER A 185 1.05 0.21 5.41
CA SER A 185 1.63 0.69 6.67
C SER A 185 0.58 1.19 7.65
N LYS A 186 -0.70 0.85 7.44
CA LYS A 186 -1.83 1.26 8.29
C LYS A 186 -2.00 2.78 8.44
N GLN A 187 -1.35 3.58 7.58
CA GLN A 187 -1.49 5.03 7.51
C GLN A 187 -2.74 5.39 6.67
N TYR A 188 -3.90 4.82 7.01
CA TYR A 188 -5.11 4.85 6.18
C TYR A 188 -5.60 6.27 5.91
N ALA A 189 -5.60 7.14 6.93
CA ALA A 189 -6.01 8.54 6.78
C ALA A 189 -5.15 9.28 5.73
N ARG A 190 -3.83 9.04 5.72
CA ARG A 190 -2.92 9.60 4.72
C ARG A 190 -3.18 9.00 3.34
N GLY A 191 -3.36 7.68 3.26
CA GLY A 191 -3.71 6.99 2.03
C GLY A 191 -4.96 7.55 1.36
N LEU A 192 -6.02 7.81 2.15
CA LEU A 192 -7.28 8.41 1.68
C LEU A 192 -7.06 9.81 1.12
N GLN A 193 -6.32 10.67 1.84
CA GLN A 193 -5.99 12.01 1.35
C GLN A 193 -5.24 11.98 0.02
N ILE A 194 -4.30 11.04 -0.13
CA ILE A 194 -3.56 10.85 -1.39
C ILE A 194 -4.47 10.34 -2.51
N ALA A 195 -5.34 9.37 -2.22
CA ALA A 195 -6.29 8.84 -3.19
C ALA A 195 -7.25 9.93 -3.69
N GLN A 196 -7.70 10.83 -2.81
CA GLN A 196 -8.55 11.98 -3.17
C GLN A 196 -7.87 12.99 -4.11
N MET A 197 -6.53 13.00 -4.17
CA MET A 197 -5.80 13.83 -5.14
C MET A 197 -5.88 13.29 -6.57
N ILE A 198 -6.35 12.06 -6.79
CA ILE A 198 -6.50 11.44 -8.11
C ILE A 198 -7.78 11.97 -8.78
N PRO A 199 -7.69 12.70 -9.91
CA PRO A 199 -8.87 13.28 -10.54
C PRO A 199 -9.73 12.26 -11.27
N GLN A 200 -9.11 11.23 -11.88
CA GLN A 200 -9.82 10.23 -12.67
C GLN A 200 -10.55 9.24 -11.75
N PRO A 201 -11.89 9.13 -11.83
CA PRO A 201 -12.66 8.29 -10.91
C PRO A 201 -12.31 6.80 -11.01
N GLU A 202 -11.95 6.32 -12.20
CA GLU A 202 -11.51 4.94 -12.42
C GLU A 202 -10.24 4.65 -11.61
N VAL A 203 -9.23 5.50 -11.73
CA VAL A 203 -7.93 5.34 -11.04
C VAL A 203 -8.06 5.58 -9.54
N ARG A 204 -8.89 6.55 -9.14
CA ARG A 204 -9.19 6.83 -7.74
C ARG A 204 -9.88 5.64 -7.07
N SER A 205 -10.84 5.01 -7.75
CA SER A 205 -11.52 3.82 -7.23
C SER A 205 -10.55 2.66 -6.96
N ASP A 206 -9.54 2.45 -7.82
CA ASP A 206 -8.48 1.44 -7.61
C ASP A 206 -7.66 1.72 -6.34
N ALA A 207 -7.23 2.97 -6.11
CA ALA A 207 -6.53 3.35 -4.88
C ALA A 207 -7.40 3.12 -3.63
N LEU A 208 -8.66 3.54 -3.67
CA LEU A 208 -9.60 3.40 -2.54
C LEU A 208 -9.89 1.92 -2.23
N VAL A 209 -10.07 1.07 -3.25
CA VAL A 209 -10.25 -0.38 -3.05
C VAL A 209 -9.06 -1.00 -2.33
N LYS A 210 -7.83 -0.66 -2.73
CA LYS A 210 -6.61 -1.16 -2.07
C LYS A 210 -6.51 -0.72 -0.61
N ILE A 211 -6.90 0.52 -0.31
CA ILE A 211 -6.96 1.02 1.08
C ILE A 211 -8.02 0.24 1.87
N ALA A 212 -9.24 0.14 1.34
CA ALA A 212 -10.36 -0.53 2.00
C ALA A 212 -10.07 -2.03 2.26
N GLU A 213 -9.44 -2.70 1.30
CA GLU A 213 -9.00 -4.08 1.41
C GLU A 213 -7.95 -4.25 2.53
N ALA A 214 -6.98 -3.34 2.61
CA ALA A 214 -5.98 -3.34 3.68
C ALA A 214 -6.59 -3.06 5.05
N GLN A 215 -7.59 -2.18 5.14
CA GLN A 215 -8.36 -1.94 6.37
C GLN A 215 -9.18 -3.17 6.77
N ALA A 216 -9.84 -3.82 5.80
CA ALA A 216 -10.70 -4.99 6.03
C ALA A 216 -9.90 -6.23 6.48
N ARG A 217 -8.66 -6.36 6.02
CA ARG A 217 -7.73 -7.41 6.49
C ARG A 217 -6.97 -7.04 7.75
N GLY A 218 -6.94 -5.75 8.08
CA GLY A 218 -6.43 -5.24 9.35
C GLY A 218 -7.54 -5.20 10.41
N ASP A 219 -7.30 -4.42 11.45
CA ASP A 219 -8.20 -4.27 12.60
C ASP A 219 -9.12 -3.04 12.47
N ASP A 220 -9.49 -2.65 11.25
CA ASP A 220 -10.31 -1.44 10.97
C ASP A 220 -11.52 -1.75 10.04
N PRO A 221 -12.50 -2.57 10.50
CA PRO A 221 -13.67 -2.92 9.70
C PRO A 221 -14.58 -1.72 9.43
N ASP A 222 -14.71 -0.79 10.37
CA ASP A 222 -15.56 0.39 10.20
C ASP A 222 -14.96 1.36 9.17
N GLY A 223 -13.65 1.64 9.26
CA GLY A 223 -12.94 2.44 8.28
C GLY A 223 -12.98 1.81 6.89
N ALA A 224 -12.83 0.48 6.78
CA ALA A 224 -13.01 -0.22 5.51
C ALA A 224 -14.41 0.02 4.91
N THR A 225 -15.48 0.00 5.72
CA THR A 225 -16.85 0.30 5.23
C THR A 225 -16.92 1.68 4.60
N ALA A 226 -16.37 2.69 5.29
CA ALA A 226 -16.36 4.07 4.82
C ALA A 226 -15.55 4.21 3.52
N THR A 227 -14.39 3.57 3.43
CA THR A 227 -13.53 3.63 2.24
C THR A 227 -14.15 2.90 1.05
N TYR A 228 -14.78 1.73 1.26
CA TYR A 228 -15.53 1.05 0.19
C TYR A 228 -16.72 1.89 -0.30
N HIS A 229 -17.38 2.63 0.60
CA HIS A 229 -18.41 3.59 0.22
C HIS A 229 -17.83 4.71 -0.66
N GLU A 230 -16.69 5.29 -0.30
CA GLU A 230 -16.02 6.30 -1.13
C GLU A 230 -15.60 5.73 -2.50
N ALA A 231 -15.11 4.49 -2.54
CA ALA A 231 -14.81 3.79 -3.79
C ALA A 231 -16.06 3.62 -4.66
N ALA A 232 -17.20 3.24 -4.06
CA ALA A 232 -18.48 3.12 -4.75
C ALA A 232 -18.96 4.46 -5.31
N VAL A 233 -18.80 5.56 -4.57
CA VAL A 233 -19.10 6.92 -5.04
C VAL A 233 -18.22 7.29 -6.24
N ALA A 234 -16.92 6.95 -6.20
CA ALA A 234 -16.02 7.16 -7.33
C ALA A 234 -16.48 6.35 -8.55
N VAL A 235 -16.81 5.07 -8.40
CA VAL A 235 -17.33 4.21 -9.48
C VAL A 235 -18.63 4.79 -10.05
N ALA A 236 -19.57 5.21 -9.20
CA ALA A 236 -20.85 5.78 -9.63
C ALA A 236 -20.69 7.06 -10.46
N SER A 237 -19.62 7.83 -10.22
CA SER A 237 -19.31 9.07 -10.94
C SER A 237 -18.76 8.86 -12.35
N ILE A 238 -18.45 7.62 -12.75
CA ILE A 238 -17.97 7.31 -14.10
C ILE A 238 -19.10 7.49 -15.13
N PRO A 239 -18.88 8.29 -16.19
CA PRO A 239 -19.93 8.62 -17.15
C PRO A 239 -20.25 7.47 -18.12
N LEU A 240 -19.26 6.65 -18.45
CA LEU A 240 -19.41 5.53 -19.38
C LEU A 240 -19.95 4.29 -18.65
N ASP A 241 -21.02 3.70 -19.19
CA ASP A 241 -21.73 2.60 -18.52
C ASP A 241 -20.89 1.33 -18.40
N ASP A 242 -20.20 0.92 -19.47
CA ASP A 242 -19.40 -0.31 -19.46
C ASP A 242 -18.22 -0.25 -18.47
N PRO A 243 -17.35 0.80 -18.48
CA PRO A 243 -16.30 0.93 -17.46
C PRO A 243 -16.86 0.99 -16.04
N ARG A 244 -17.98 1.70 -15.82
CA ARG A 244 -18.65 1.76 -14.51
C ARG A 244 -19.09 0.38 -14.04
N ALA A 245 -19.74 -0.40 -14.90
CA ALA A 245 -20.21 -1.74 -14.56
C ALA A 245 -19.04 -2.72 -14.31
N ILE A 246 -17.96 -2.61 -15.08
CA ILE A 246 -16.74 -3.41 -14.86
C ILE A 246 -16.15 -3.11 -13.48
N LEU A 247 -15.97 -1.82 -13.15
CA LEU A 247 -15.38 -1.43 -11.86
C LEU A 247 -16.31 -1.69 -10.67
N ALA A 248 -17.62 -1.63 -10.86
CA ALA A 248 -18.58 -2.10 -9.86
C ALA A 248 -18.40 -3.60 -9.57
N GLY A 249 -18.14 -4.41 -10.61
CA GLY A 249 -17.82 -5.83 -10.46
C GLY A 249 -16.53 -6.06 -9.68
N VAL A 250 -15.45 -5.36 -10.05
CA VAL A 250 -14.16 -5.44 -9.33
C VAL A 250 -14.34 -5.11 -7.84
N LEU A 251 -15.12 -4.07 -7.53
CA LEU A 251 -15.41 -3.64 -6.16
C LEU A 251 -16.19 -4.71 -5.37
N ILE A 252 -17.23 -5.30 -5.99
CA ILE A 252 -18.02 -6.38 -5.39
C ILE A 252 -17.17 -7.65 -5.19
N ASP A 253 -16.38 -8.03 -6.18
CA ASP A 253 -15.49 -9.19 -6.11
C ASP A 253 -14.44 -9.03 -5.01
N ASN A 254 -13.91 -7.81 -4.83
CA ASN A 254 -12.99 -7.50 -3.75
C ASN A 254 -13.67 -7.67 -2.38
N LEU A 255 -14.87 -7.13 -2.19
CA LEU A 255 -15.67 -7.30 -0.96
C LEU A 255 -16.00 -8.77 -0.67
N ILE A 256 -16.35 -9.56 -1.70
CA ILE A 256 -16.53 -11.00 -1.60
C ILE A 256 -15.23 -11.67 -1.14
N SER A 257 -14.08 -11.26 -1.68
CA SER A 257 -12.77 -11.85 -1.35
C SER A 257 -12.41 -11.65 0.13
N VAL A 258 -12.73 -10.49 0.71
CA VAL A 258 -12.51 -10.20 2.13
C VAL A 258 -13.67 -10.63 3.04
N GLY A 259 -14.71 -11.28 2.48
CA GLY A 259 -15.84 -11.83 3.25
C GLY A 259 -16.89 -10.79 3.67
N ARG A 260 -16.84 -9.57 3.12
CA ARG A 260 -17.77 -8.47 3.43
C ARG A 260 -19.02 -8.54 2.56
N PHE A 261 -19.77 -9.62 2.73
CA PHE A 261 -20.91 -9.94 1.88
C PHE A 261 -22.06 -8.94 1.98
N GLU A 262 -22.30 -8.35 3.15
CA GLU A 262 -23.35 -7.34 3.30
C GLU A 262 -23.04 -6.08 2.48
N ASP A 263 -21.82 -5.56 2.56
CA ASP A 263 -21.40 -4.41 1.77
C ASP A 263 -21.43 -4.75 0.28
N ALA A 264 -20.98 -5.94 -0.12
CA ALA A 264 -21.06 -6.40 -1.51
C ALA A 264 -22.51 -6.34 -2.03
N ARG A 265 -23.49 -6.76 -1.23
CA ARG A 265 -24.92 -6.71 -1.61
C ARG A 265 -25.43 -5.27 -1.73
N ARG A 266 -25.00 -4.35 -0.86
CA ARG A 266 -25.38 -2.93 -0.94
C ARG A 266 -24.93 -2.28 -2.24
N LEU A 267 -23.83 -2.76 -2.83
CA LEU A 267 -23.27 -2.20 -4.07
C LEU A 267 -23.89 -2.75 -5.36
N ILE A 268 -24.79 -3.74 -5.27
CA ILE A 268 -25.50 -4.29 -6.43
C ILE A 268 -26.27 -3.21 -7.21
N VAL A 269 -26.70 -2.14 -6.53
CA VAL A 269 -27.37 -0.99 -7.15
C VAL A 269 -26.52 -0.26 -8.20
N LEU A 270 -25.20 -0.42 -8.17
CA LEU A 270 -24.28 0.17 -9.16
C LEU A 270 -24.46 -0.44 -10.56
N TYR A 271 -25.03 -1.65 -10.66
CA TYR A 271 -25.40 -2.21 -11.95
C TYR A 271 -26.73 -1.63 -12.43
N PRO A 272 -26.84 -1.15 -13.69
CA PRO A 272 -28.08 -0.60 -14.21
C PRO A 272 -29.11 -1.70 -14.52
N ASP A 273 -28.66 -2.85 -15.02
CA ASP A 273 -29.50 -3.93 -15.49
C ASP A 273 -29.65 -5.08 -14.47
N GLU A 274 -30.82 -5.71 -14.50
CA GLU A 274 -31.17 -6.79 -13.59
C GLU A 274 -30.32 -8.06 -13.79
N SER A 275 -29.87 -8.33 -15.02
CA SER A 275 -29.08 -9.52 -15.32
C SER A 275 -27.71 -9.48 -14.62
N ARG A 276 -26.99 -8.35 -14.71
CA ARG A 276 -25.71 -8.15 -14.00
C ARG A 276 -25.91 -8.17 -12.48
N ARG A 277 -26.99 -7.56 -11.97
CA ARG A 277 -27.35 -7.63 -10.53
C ARG A 277 -27.52 -9.06 -10.04
N LEU A 278 -28.30 -9.87 -10.75
CA LEU A 278 -28.54 -11.28 -10.40
C LEU A 278 -27.28 -12.12 -10.46
N THR A 279 -26.40 -11.84 -11.44
CA THR A 279 -25.12 -12.53 -11.58
C THR A 279 -24.23 -12.26 -10.37
N ALA A 280 -24.09 -10.99 -9.97
CA ALA A 280 -23.31 -10.58 -8.82
C ALA A 280 -23.90 -11.12 -7.49
N LEU A 281 -25.22 -11.06 -7.31
CA LEU A 281 -25.91 -11.70 -6.17
C LEU A 281 -25.66 -13.22 -6.12
N GLY A 282 -25.61 -13.87 -7.28
CA GLY A 282 -25.26 -15.28 -7.41
C GLY A 282 -23.83 -15.57 -6.93
N ALA A 283 -22.86 -14.74 -7.32
CA ALA A 283 -21.47 -14.85 -6.88
C ALA A 283 -21.32 -14.67 -5.35
N ILE A 284 -22.07 -13.72 -4.77
CA ILE A 284 -22.13 -13.51 -3.31
C ILE A 284 -22.66 -14.76 -2.61
N ALA A 285 -23.81 -15.29 -3.06
CA ALA A 285 -24.43 -16.48 -2.47
C ALA A 285 -23.52 -17.71 -2.60
N GLU A 286 -22.91 -17.92 -3.76
CA GLU A 286 -21.97 -19.00 -4.02
C GLU A 286 -20.76 -18.93 -3.08
N SER A 287 -20.14 -17.75 -2.94
CA SER A 287 -18.99 -17.56 -2.05
C SER A 287 -19.36 -17.73 -0.56
N GLN A 288 -20.54 -17.27 -0.14
CA GLN A 288 -21.04 -17.53 1.23
C GLN A 288 -21.21 -19.03 1.50
N GLY A 289 -21.77 -19.78 0.54
CA GLY A 289 -21.89 -21.24 0.64
C GLY A 289 -20.53 -21.93 0.75
N PHE A 290 -19.56 -21.48 -0.05
CA PHE A 290 -18.20 -22.01 -0.03
C PHE A 290 -17.49 -21.75 1.30
N ARG A 291 -17.73 -20.60 1.95
CA ARG A 291 -17.14 -20.24 3.25
C ARG A 291 -17.94 -20.75 4.46
N GLY A 292 -18.98 -21.55 4.24
CA GLY A 292 -19.82 -22.10 5.32
C GLY A 292 -20.81 -21.11 5.94
N ALA A 293 -21.01 -19.94 5.34
CA ALA A 293 -21.95 -18.91 5.80
C ALA A 293 -23.37 -19.08 5.20
N SER A 294 -23.81 -20.33 5.00
CA SER A 294 -25.03 -20.65 4.25
C SER A 294 -26.32 -20.20 4.94
N GLU A 295 -26.36 -20.19 6.28
CA GLU A 295 -27.55 -19.75 7.02
C GLU A 295 -27.85 -18.27 6.79
N SER A 296 -26.82 -17.43 6.94
CA SER A 296 -26.90 -16.00 6.62
C SER A 296 -27.30 -15.78 5.16
N ALA A 297 -26.76 -16.59 4.25
CA ALA A 297 -27.13 -16.52 2.84
C ALA A 297 -28.62 -16.82 2.58
N ILE A 298 -29.15 -17.88 3.20
CA ILE A 298 -30.56 -18.25 3.08
C ILE A 298 -31.46 -17.14 3.63
N GLU A 299 -31.08 -16.55 4.76
CA GLU A 299 -31.86 -15.50 5.40
C GLU A 299 -32.07 -14.30 4.46
N TRP A 300 -31.00 -13.75 3.89
CA TRP A 300 -31.15 -12.59 3.02
C TRP A 300 -31.79 -12.93 1.68
N ILE A 301 -31.51 -14.11 1.10
CA ILE A 301 -32.19 -14.54 -0.13
C ILE A 301 -33.70 -14.61 0.11
N THR A 302 -34.14 -15.12 1.26
CA THR A 302 -35.56 -15.22 1.60
C THR A 302 -36.19 -13.84 1.79
N LYS A 303 -35.48 -12.95 2.49
CA LYS A 303 -36.02 -11.67 2.97
C LYS A 303 -35.99 -10.57 1.92
N GLU A 304 -34.94 -10.51 1.11
CA GLU A 304 -34.63 -9.34 0.28
C GLU A 304 -34.83 -9.58 -1.21
N ILE A 305 -34.86 -10.85 -1.65
CA ILE A 305 -34.90 -11.18 -3.09
C ILE A 305 -36.32 -11.57 -3.53
N PRO A 306 -36.81 -11.05 -4.68
CA PRO A 306 -38.07 -11.46 -5.26
C PRO A 306 -38.17 -12.99 -5.46
N LYS A 307 -39.34 -13.57 -5.18
CA LYS A 307 -39.57 -15.02 -5.20
C LYS A 307 -39.19 -15.71 -6.52
N GLU A 308 -39.31 -15.00 -7.63
CA GLU A 308 -38.93 -15.47 -8.96
C GLU A 308 -37.42 -15.76 -9.11
N HIS A 309 -36.57 -15.02 -8.40
CA HIS A 309 -35.10 -15.13 -8.51
C HIS A 309 -34.48 -16.01 -7.42
N GLN A 310 -35.18 -16.24 -6.31
CA GLN A 310 -34.68 -17.06 -5.19
C GLN A 310 -34.19 -18.46 -5.62
N PRO A 311 -34.87 -19.22 -6.51
CA PRO A 311 -34.40 -20.56 -6.91
C PRO A 311 -33.02 -20.54 -7.58
N VAL A 312 -32.70 -19.48 -8.31
CA VAL A 312 -31.40 -19.32 -8.97
C VAL A 312 -30.30 -19.10 -7.94
N LEU A 313 -30.54 -18.22 -6.96
CA LEU A 313 -29.57 -17.92 -5.90
C LEU A 313 -29.38 -19.09 -4.94
N TYR A 314 -30.44 -19.83 -4.58
CA TYR A 314 -30.30 -21.05 -3.78
C TYR A 314 -29.47 -22.12 -4.49
N ARG A 315 -29.59 -22.23 -5.81
CA ARG A 315 -28.77 -23.15 -6.60
C ARG A 315 -27.28 -22.75 -6.53
N LYS A 316 -27.00 -21.47 -6.69
CA LYS A 316 -25.64 -20.90 -6.55
C LYS A 316 -25.04 -21.14 -5.17
N LEU A 317 -25.82 -20.89 -4.11
CA LEU A 317 -25.42 -21.19 -2.74
C LEU A 317 -25.06 -22.67 -2.55
N ARG A 318 -25.91 -23.60 -3.03
CA ARG A 318 -25.66 -25.04 -2.94
C ARG A 318 -24.40 -25.46 -3.70
N PHE A 319 -24.14 -24.87 -4.87
CA PHE A 319 -22.89 -25.13 -5.59
C PHE A 319 -21.66 -24.75 -4.77
N GLY A 320 -21.67 -23.59 -4.12
CA GLY A 320 -20.60 -23.18 -3.22
C GLY A 320 -20.39 -24.17 -2.07
N MET A 321 -21.47 -24.62 -1.43
CA MET A 321 -21.40 -25.61 -0.34
C MET A 321 -20.80 -26.95 -0.80
N LEU A 322 -21.21 -27.44 -1.98
CA LEU A 322 -20.69 -28.68 -2.54
C LEU A 322 -19.20 -28.56 -2.88
N ALA A 323 -18.79 -27.45 -3.48
CA ALA A 323 -17.38 -27.18 -3.80
C ALA A 323 -16.49 -27.16 -2.54
N ALA A 324 -16.99 -26.61 -1.42
CA ALA A 324 -16.27 -26.64 -0.14
C ALA A 324 -16.10 -28.07 0.41
N ILE A 325 -17.14 -28.91 0.30
CA ILE A 325 -17.08 -30.32 0.72
C ILE A 325 -16.07 -31.10 -0.13
N GLU A 326 -16.07 -30.89 -1.44
CA GLU A 326 -15.12 -31.52 -2.36
C GLU A 326 -13.68 -31.12 -2.06
N GLN A 327 -13.41 -29.83 -1.84
CA GLN A 327 -12.06 -29.35 -1.50
C GLN A 327 -11.54 -29.96 -0.20
N ASN A 328 -12.38 -30.08 0.82
CA ASN A 328 -12.00 -30.70 2.09
C ASN A 328 -11.69 -32.18 1.91
N ARG A 329 -12.50 -32.92 1.15
CA ARG A 329 -12.22 -34.33 0.82
C ARG A 329 -10.89 -34.50 0.08
N SER A 330 -10.58 -33.64 -0.89
CA SER A 330 -9.30 -33.71 -1.60
C SER A 330 -8.10 -33.43 -0.70
N ARG A 331 -8.22 -32.47 0.22
CA ARG A 331 -7.17 -32.19 1.22
C ARG A 331 -6.93 -33.38 2.14
N ASP A 332 -8.00 -33.97 2.67
CA ASP A 332 -7.93 -35.14 3.55
C ASP A 332 -7.23 -36.32 2.87
N MET A 333 -7.57 -36.60 1.61
CA MET A 333 -6.92 -37.66 0.83
C MET A 333 -5.43 -37.35 0.62
N SER A 334 -5.07 -36.12 0.26
CA SER A 334 -3.66 -35.71 0.07
C SER A 334 -2.81 -35.75 1.34
N SER A 335 -3.44 -35.57 2.51
CA SER A 335 -2.76 -35.64 3.82
C SER A 335 -2.53 -37.07 4.31
N ARG A 336 -3.25 -38.05 3.77
CA ARG A 336 -3.10 -39.48 4.10
C ARG A 336 -2.00 -40.17 3.30
N ASP A 337 -1.62 -39.60 2.17
CA ASP A 337 -0.56 -40.13 1.27
C ASP A 337 0.84 -39.54 1.58
N ARG A 338 1.00 -38.76 2.66
CA ARG A 338 2.27 -38.24 3.16
C ARG A 338 2.60 -38.83 4.53
#